data_AF-A0A3D2SEF0-F1
#
_entry.id   AF-A0A3D2SEF0-F1
#
_cell.length_a   1.000
_cell.length_b   1.000
_cell.length_c   1.000
_cell.angle_alpha   90.00
_cell.angle_beta   90.00
_cell.angle_gamma   90.00
#
_symmetry.space_group_name_H-M   'P 1'
#
loop_
_entity.id
_entity.type
_entity.pdbx_description
1 polymer ?
#
loop_
_entity_poly.entity_id
_entity_poly.type
_entity_poly.pdbx_seq_one_letter_code
_entity_poly.pdbx_strand_id
1 'polypeptide(L)'
;MIREVKFESQDRRIKGIIAALNANGIKDIEEANAICEAHGLDPYKTCEETQPICFENAKWAYVVGAAIAIKKGCKVAADAAEAIGIGLQAFCIPGSVADDRNVGIGHGNLAARLLREETKCFAFLAGH
;
A
#
# COMPACT_ATOMS: atom_id res chain seq x y z
N MET A 1 13.44 -0.39 13.76
CA MET A 1 14.82 -0.79 13.44
C MET A 1 14.96 -0.46 11.96
N ILE A 2 15.79 0.51 11.56
CA ILE A 2 15.74 1.04 10.19
C ILE A 2 16.13 -0.08 9.21
N ARG A 3 15.16 -0.60 8.47
CA ARG A 3 15.36 -1.59 7.41
C ARG A 3 15.90 -0.88 6.17
N GLU A 4 16.87 -1.50 5.51
CA GLU A 4 17.34 -1.01 4.21
C GLU A 4 16.21 -1.11 3.18
N VAL A 5 15.87 0.02 2.54
CA VAL A 5 14.84 0.06 1.49
C VAL A 5 15.40 -0.54 0.20
N LYS A 6 15.05 -1.80 -0.05
CA LYS A 6 15.48 -2.55 -1.23
C LYS A 6 14.38 -3.47 -1.73
N PHE A 7 14.09 -3.41 -3.04
CA PHE A 7 13.07 -4.23 -3.69
C PHE A 7 13.30 -4.36 -5.20
N GLU A 8 12.56 -5.25 -5.86
CA GLU A 8 12.79 -5.59 -7.27
C GLU A 8 12.36 -4.48 -8.24
N SER A 9 13.22 -4.17 -9.23
CA SER A 9 13.00 -3.10 -10.23
C SER A 9 12.80 -1.70 -9.62
N GLN A 10 13.54 -1.39 -8.54
CA GLN A 10 13.43 -0.13 -7.81
C GLN A 10 13.62 1.10 -8.70
N ASP A 11 14.56 1.06 -9.65
CA ASP A 11 14.80 2.11 -10.66
C ASP A 11 13.56 2.45 -11.49
N ARG A 12 12.72 1.45 -11.78
CA ARG A 12 11.50 1.61 -12.58
C ARG A 12 10.30 2.10 -11.76
N ARG A 13 10.29 1.86 -10.45
CA ARG A 13 9.15 2.17 -9.56
C ARG A 13 9.35 3.42 -8.72
N ILE A 14 10.59 3.76 -8.36
CA ILE A 14 10.91 4.77 -7.34
C ILE A 14 10.28 6.13 -7.63
N LYS A 15 10.20 6.54 -8.90
CA LYS A 15 9.59 7.81 -9.30
C LYS A 15 8.09 7.86 -8.94
N GLY A 16 7.36 6.78 -9.19
CA GLY A 16 5.93 6.67 -8.86
C GLY A 16 5.71 6.63 -7.36
N ILE A 17 6.57 5.89 -6.64
CA ILE A 17 6.51 5.78 -5.17
C ILE A 17 6.73 7.14 -4.51
N ILE A 18 7.81 7.84 -4.88
CA ILE A 18 8.12 9.17 -4.34
C ILE A 18 7.01 10.17 -4.70
N ALA A 19 6.45 10.12 -5.91
CA ALA A 19 5.34 11.00 -6.28
C ALA A 19 4.10 10.77 -5.41
N ALA A 20 3.74 9.51 -5.15
CA ALA A 20 2.61 9.15 -4.30
C ALA A 20 2.84 9.56 -2.83
N LEU A 21 4.04 9.35 -2.30
CA LEU A 21 4.42 9.76 -0.95
C LEU A 21 4.37 11.29 -0.80
N ASN A 22 4.99 12.03 -1.72
CA ASN A 22 5.03 13.49 -1.68
C ASN A 22 3.62 14.10 -1.78
N ALA A 23 2.75 13.53 -2.61
CA ALA A 23 1.35 13.95 -2.70
C ALA A 23 0.58 13.80 -1.38
N ASN A 24 1.08 12.97 -0.47
CA ASN A 24 0.53 12.76 0.88
C ASN A 24 1.41 13.38 1.98
N GLY A 25 2.42 14.17 1.64
CA GLY A 25 3.28 14.85 2.61
C GLY A 25 4.25 13.92 3.34
N ILE A 26 4.75 12.91 2.65
CA ILE A 26 5.82 11.99 3.10
C ILE A 26 6.95 12.08 2.07
N LYS A 27 8.19 12.23 2.51
CA LYS A 27 9.36 12.51 1.68
C LYS A 27 9.86 11.28 0.91
N ASP A 28 10.01 10.17 1.61
CA ASP A 28 10.60 8.94 1.09
C ASP A 28 10.08 7.71 1.85
N ILE A 29 10.54 6.52 1.43
CA ILE A 29 10.06 5.23 1.95
C ILE A 29 10.58 5.02 3.38
N GLU A 30 11.76 5.55 3.68
CA GLU A 30 12.37 5.56 5.01
C GLU A 30 11.51 6.35 6.00
N GLU A 31 11.04 7.56 5.63
CA GLU A 31 10.08 8.31 6.42
C GLU A 31 8.76 7.55 6.57
N ALA A 32 8.26 6.91 5.51
CA ALA A 32 7.06 6.08 5.58
C ALA A 32 7.20 4.95 6.62
N ASN A 33 8.34 4.25 6.64
CA ASN A 33 8.63 3.23 7.65
C ASN A 33 8.72 3.83 9.06
N ALA A 34 9.38 4.98 9.23
CA ALA A 34 9.48 5.66 10.51
C ALA A 34 8.11 6.10 11.06
N ILE A 35 7.20 6.56 10.19
CA ILE A 35 5.82 6.88 10.57
C ILE A 35 5.10 5.65 11.12
N CYS A 36 5.24 4.49 10.46
CA CYS A 36 4.65 3.24 10.91
C CYS A 36 5.24 2.78 12.25
N GLU A 37 6.57 2.79 12.38
CA GLU A 37 7.29 2.41 13.61
C GLU A 37 6.90 3.30 14.80
N ALA A 38 6.74 4.62 14.58
CA ALA A 38 6.31 5.56 15.61
C ALA A 38 4.91 5.25 16.17
N HIS A 39 4.07 4.55 15.40
CA HIS A 39 2.74 4.09 15.81
C HIS A 39 2.73 2.64 16.29
N GLY A 40 3.90 2.00 16.42
CA GLY A 40 4.02 0.59 16.82
C GLY A 40 3.50 -0.39 15.77
N LEU A 41 3.41 0.02 14.50
CA LEU A 41 2.93 -0.80 13.39
C LEU A 41 4.10 -1.31 12.56
N ASP A 42 3.96 -2.55 12.08
CA ASP A 42 4.95 -3.18 11.20
C ASP A 42 4.29 -3.80 9.95
N PRO A 43 3.80 -2.98 9.00
CA PRO A 43 3.11 -3.47 7.80
C PRO A 43 3.96 -4.40 6.94
N TYR A 44 5.28 -4.18 6.92
CA TYR A 44 6.24 -5.02 6.22
C TYR A 44 6.16 -6.46 6.73
N LYS A 45 6.30 -6.64 8.05
CA LYS A 45 6.26 -7.95 8.68
C LYS A 45 4.87 -8.57 8.62
N THR A 46 3.80 -7.78 8.81
CA THR A 46 2.43 -8.26 8.68
C THR A 46 2.16 -8.81 7.27
N CYS A 47 2.65 -8.15 6.22
CA CYS A 47 2.54 -8.66 4.85
C CYS A 47 3.27 -10.01 4.67
N GLU A 48 4.50 -10.12 5.20
CA GLU A 48 5.30 -11.35 5.14
C GLU A 48 4.67 -12.50 5.92
N GLU A 49 4.16 -12.25 7.14
CA GLU A 49 3.48 -13.25 7.96
C GLU A 49 2.16 -13.72 7.33
N THR A 50 1.45 -12.82 6.63
CA THR A 50 0.21 -13.14 5.94
C THR A 50 0.44 -13.96 4.67
N GLN A 51 1.48 -13.62 3.91
CA GLN A 51 1.86 -14.31 2.67
C GLN A 51 3.38 -14.50 2.65
N PRO A 52 3.91 -15.63 3.17
CA PRO A 52 5.35 -15.87 3.30
C PRO A 52 6.12 -15.84 1.97
N ILE A 53 5.44 -16.04 0.84
CA ILE A 53 6.00 -16.01 -0.51
C ILE A 53 5.84 -14.64 -1.20
N CYS A 54 5.45 -13.58 -0.49
CA CYS A 54 5.30 -12.25 -1.07
C CYS A 54 6.65 -11.64 -1.47
N PHE A 55 6.65 -10.89 -2.56
CA PHE A 55 7.83 -10.15 -3.03
C PHE A 55 8.15 -8.97 -2.12
N GLU A 56 9.40 -8.51 -2.15
CA GLU A 56 9.84 -7.32 -1.38
C GLU A 56 9.01 -6.08 -1.74
N ASN A 57 8.67 -5.93 -3.02
CA ASN A 57 7.77 -4.88 -3.50
C ASN A 57 6.43 -4.82 -2.75
N ALA A 58 5.84 -5.99 -2.42
CA ALA A 58 4.55 -6.02 -1.74
C ALA A 58 4.68 -5.53 -0.29
N LYS A 59 5.70 -6.00 0.43
CA LYS A 59 5.96 -5.61 1.81
C LYS A 59 6.16 -4.10 1.93
N TRP A 60 6.97 -3.51 1.05
CA TRP A 60 7.18 -2.06 1.03
C TRP A 60 5.96 -1.27 0.54
N ALA A 61 5.16 -1.81 -0.37
CA ALA A 61 3.91 -1.18 -0.78
C ALA A 61 2.91 -1.05 0.38
N TYR A 62 2.82 -2.06 1.25
CA TYR A 62 2.01 -1.98 2.47
C TYR A 62 2.57 -0.97 3.48
N VAL A 63 3.90 -0.82 3.61
CA VAL A 63 4.50 0.23 4.45
C VAL A 63 4.12 1.62 3.94
N VAL A 64 4.30 1.88 2.64
CA VAL A 64 3.93 3.15 2.00
C VAL A 64 2.44 3.43 2.18
N GLY A 65 1.59 2.44 1.91
CA GLY A 65 0.14 2.55 2.04
C GLY A 65 -0.32 2.84 3.47
N ALA A 66 0.25 2.12 4.45
CA ALA A 66 -0.06 2.33 5.86
C ALA A 66 0.41 3.71 6.35
N ALA A 67 1.60 4.15 5.95
CA ALA A 67 2.08 5.49 6.29
C ALA A 67 1.17 6.59 5.72
N ILE A 68 0.69 6.43 4.49
CA ILE A 68 -0.30 7.34 3.88
C ILE A 68 -1.60 7.35 4.69
N ALA A 69 -2.10 6.18 5.11
CA ALA A 69 -3.31 6.07 5.94
C ALA A 69 -3.16 6.81 7.28
N ILE A 70 -2.02 6.62 7.96
CA ILE A 70 -1.68 7.29 9.21
C ILE A 70 -1.62 8.80 8.99
N LYS A 71 -0.92 9.24 7.95
CA LYS A 71 -0.75 10.67 7.63
C LYS A 71 -2.08 11.36 7.29
N LYS A 72 -3.01 10.64 6.66
CA LYS A 72 -4.39 11.10 6.41
C LYS A 72 -5.28 11.08 7.66
N GLY A 73 -4.83 10.48 8.76
CA GLY A 73 -5.61 10.35 9.97
C GLY A 73 -6.80 9.40 9.84
N CYS A 74 -6.68 8.36 9.00
CA CYS A 74 -7.73 7.36 8.81
C CYS A 74 -8.06 6.69 10.16
N LYS A 75 -9.32 6.76 10.60
CA LYS A 75 -9.77 6.18 11.88
C LYS A 75 -10.61 4.92 11.73
N VAL A 76 -11.07 4.65 10.51
CA VAL A 76 -11.88 3.47 10.18
C VAL A 76 -11.12 2.60 9.19
N ALA A 77 -11.33 1.28 9.29
CA ALA A 77 -10.59 0.30 8.51
C ALA A 77 -10.81 0.46 6.99
N ALA A 78 -12.01 0.87 6.57
CA ALA A 78 -12.32 1.08 5.16
C ALA A 78 -11.47 2.21 4.54
N ASP A 79 -11.37 3.36 5.21
CA ASP A 79 -10.56 4.49 4.74
C ASP A 79 -9.07 4.13 4.68
N ALA A 80 -8.60 3.35 5.68
CA ALA A 80 -7.24 2.85 5.69
C ALA A 80 -6.98 1.91 4.51
N ALA A 81 -7.93 1.05 4.15
CA ALA A 81 -7.82 0.17 2.99
C ALA A 81 -7.73 0.95 1.66
N GLU A 82 -8.52 2.01 1.49
CA GLU A 82 -8.42 2.90 0.32
C GLU A 82 -7.04 3.56 0.23
N ALA A 83 -6.52 4.04 1.36
CA ALA A 83 -5.17 4.63 1.43
C ALA A 83 -4.06 3.60 1.15
N ILE A 84 -4.21 2.36 1.63
CA ILE A 84 -3.28 1.27 1.31
C ILE A 84 -3.28 0.99 -0.20
N GLY A 85 -4.43 1.08 -0.86
CA GLY A 85 -4.54 0.97 -2.32
C GLY A 85 -3.66 1.96 -3.08
N ILE A 86 -3.48 3.18 -2.56
CA ILE A 86 -2.56 4.18 -3.14
C ILE A 86 -1.11 3.68 -3.06
N GLY A 87 -0.71 3.10 -1.93
CA GLY A 87 0.61 2.49 -1.76
C GLY A 87 0.84 1.33 -2.73
N LEU A 88 -0.14 0.42 -2.86
CA LEU A 88 -0.10 -0.68 -3.83
C LEU A 88 0.03 -0.17 -5.27
N GLN A 89 -0.72 0.88 -5.62
CA GLN A 89 -0.69 1.45 -6.96
C GLN A 89 0.65 2.11 -7.25
N ALA A 90 1.25 2.79 -6.28
CA ALA A 90 2.53 3.46 -6.44
C ALA A 90 3.67 2.49 -6.79
N PHE A 91 3.52 1.22 -6.41
CA PHE A 91 4.44 0.15 -6.80
C PHE A 91 4.11 -0.46 -8.17
N CYS A 92 3.03 -0.12 -8.87
CA CYS A 92 2.81 -0.61 -10.23
C CYS A 92 3.86 -0.03 -11.20
N ILE A 93 4.32 -0.83 -12.17
CA ILE A 93 5.31 -0.36 -13.15
C ILE A 93 4.62 0.51 -14.19
N PRO A 94 5.10 1.73 -14.47
CA PRO A 94 4.53 2.58 -15.51
C PRO A 94 4.35 1.85 -16.85
N GLY A 95 3.15 1.92 -17.42
CA GLY A 95 2.80 1.26 -18.69
C GLY A 95 2.60 -0.26 -18.61
N SER A 96 2.64 -0.85 -17.42
CA SER A 96 2.16 -2.21 -17.21
C SER A 96 0.63 -2.26 -17.18
N VAL A 97 0.04 -3.43 -17.42
CA VAL A 97 -1.41 -3.63 -17.28
C VAL A 97 -1.91 -3.28 -15.87
N ALA A 98 -1.11 -3.54 -14.85
CA ALA A 98 -1.46 -3.22 -13.46
C ALA A 98 -1.54 -1.71 -13.21
N ASP A 99 -0.65 -0.95 -13.86
CA ASP A 99 -0.65 0.51 -13.82
C ASP A 99 -1.87 1.09 -14.57
N ASP A 100 -2.05 0.69 -15.82
CA ASP A 100 -3.16 1.14 -16.68
C ASP A 100 -4.54 0.84 -16.07
N ARG A 101 -4.72 -0.37 -15.52
CA ARG A 101 -5.98 -0.78 -14.89
C ARG A 101 -6.16 -0.30 -13.45
N ASN A 102 -5.20 0.46 -12.91
CA ASN A 102 -5.21 0.95 -11.54
C ASN A 102 -5.45 -0.16 -10.50
N VAL A 103 -4.75 -1.30 -10.66
CA VAL A 103 -4.98 -2.52 -9.87
C VAL A 103 -4.79 -2.29 -8.37
N GLY A 104 -3.78 -1.51 -7.96
CA GLY A 104 -3.54 -1.21 -6.55
C GLY A 104 -4.69 -0.42 -5.92
N ILE A 105 -5.17 0.61 -6.61
CA ILE A 105 -6.35 1.39 -6.18
C ILE A 105 -7.59 0.48 -6.15
N GLY A 106 -7.75 -0.37 -7.17
CA GLY A 106 -8.83 -1.35 -7.26
C GLY A 106 -8.87 -2.29 -6.05
N HIS A 107 -7.72 -2.83 -5.63
CA HIS A 107 -7.61 -3.68 -4.44
C HIS A 107 -7.97 -2.93 -3.16
N GLY A 108 -7.49 -1.70 -2.98
CA GLY A 108 -7.84 -0.87 -1.82
C GLY A 108 -9.34 -0.61 -1.74
N ASN A 109 -9.97 -0.23 -2.85
CA ASN A 109 -11.41 0.01 -2.93
C ASN A 109 -12.23 -1.27 -2.70
N LEU A 110 -11.75 -2.41 -3.18
CA LEU A 110 -12.38 -3.72 -2.96
C LEU A 110 -12.35 -4.09 -1.47
N ALA A 111 -11.19 -3.96 -0.82
CA ALA A 111 -11.06 -4.19 0.62
C ALA A 111 -11.90 -3.21 1.43
N ALA A 112 -11.93 -1.93 1.06
CA ALA A 112 -12.76 -0.93 1.71
C ALA A 112 -14.26 -1.26 1.63
N ARG A 113 -14.73 -1.73 0.47
CA ARG A 113 -16.10 -2.23 0.31
C ARG A 113 -16.39 -3.37 1.27
N LEU A 114 -15.50 -4.36 1.40
CA LEU A 114 -15.67 -5.47 2.35
C LEU A 114 -15.78 -5.01 3.81
N LEU A 115 -15.14 -3.90 4.16
CA LEU A 115 -15.09 -3.38 5.53
C LEU A 115 -16.24 -2.41 5.86
N ARG A 116 -17.04 -1.99 4.88
CA ARG A 116 -18.20 -1.10 5.10
C ARG A 116 -19.46 -1.93 5.32
N GLU A 117 -20.18 -1.65 6.40
CA GLU A 117 -21.43 -2.35 6.74
C GLU A 117 -22.55 -2.10 5.71
N GLU A 118 -22.53 -0.97 5.01
CA GLU A 118 -23.49 -0.67 3.93
C GLU A 118 -23.33 -1.59 2.71
N THR A 119 -22.21 -2.31 2.60
CA THR A 119 -21.93 -3.20 1.48
C THR A 119 -22.75 -4.48 1.58
N LYS A 120 -23.75 -4.58 0.71
CA LYS A 120 -24.54 -5.80 0.51
C LYS A 120 -23.86 -6.71 -0.53
N CYS A 121 -22.70 -7.27 -0.20
CA CYS A 121 -21.99 -8.19 -1.08
C CYS A 121 -22.04 -9.63 -0.56
N PHE A 122 -22.57 -10.54 -1.37
CA PHE A 122 -22.63 -11.97 -1.05
C PHE A 122 -21.32 -12.71 -1.40
N ALA A 123 -20.63 -12.31 -2.47
CA ALA A 123 -19.33 -12.86 -2.88
C ALA A 123 -18.58 -11.91 -3.82
N PHE A 124 -17.25 -11.99 -3.79
CA PHE A 124 -16.37 -11.31 -4.75
C PHE A 124 -15.63 -12.32 -5.61
N LEU A 125 -15.40 -11.97 -6.87
CA LEU A 125 -14.52 -12.67 -7.78
C LEU A 125 -13.48 -11.67 -8.28
N ALA A 126 -12.23 -11.86 -7.89
CA ALA A 126 -11.10 -11.11 -8.39
C ALA A 126 -10.31 -11.99 -9.38
N GLY A 127 -9.98 -11.43 -10.55
CA GLY A 127 -9.03 -12.04 -11.47
C GLY A 127 -7.59 -11.89 -10.99
N HIS A 128 -6.65 -12.51 -11.69
CA HIS A 128 -5.22 -12.22 -11.54
C HIS A 128 -4.88 -10.83 -12.10
#